data_AF-A0A3C1NCP2-F1
#
_entry.id   AF-A0A3C1NCP2-F1
#
_cell.length_a   1.000
_cell.length_b   1.000
_cell.length_c   1.000
_cell.angle_alpha   90.00
_cell.angle_beta   90.00
_cell.angle_gamma   90.00
#
_symmetry.space_group_name_H-M   'P 1'
#
loop_
_entity.id
_entity.type
_entity.pdbx_description
1 polymer ?
#
loop_
_entity_poly.entity_id
_entity_poly.type
_entity_poly.pdbx_seq_one_letter_code
_entity_poly.pdbx_strand_id
1 'polypeptide(L)'
;KPDWPYFYEIKGQFLFESGNPAAAVVPLREAVTLAPNEPLIRVMLGQALLGTNDPKLVDEAITNLRTALAREDSSAMGYRQIAAAYARKADAAQAAGAKKQFMAQAELASAEAYFYEGQLRLAKEQAKRAKAGFVDGTPSWIKADDILAFEVPSTN
;
A
#
# COMPACT_ATOMS: atom_id res chain seq x y z
N LYS A 1 -16.20 -1.81 -26.68
CA LYS A 1 -15.30 -2.99 -26.89
C LYS A 1 -15.11 -3.66 -25.53
N PRO A 2 -15.26 -4.98 -25.42
CA PRO A 2 -15.09 -5.71 -24.17
C PRO A 2 -13.68 -5.54 -23.59
N ASP A 3 -12.66 -5.35 -24.43
CA ASP A 3 -11.24 -5.29 -23.99
C ASP A 3 -10.78 -3.89 -23.54
N TRP A 4 -11.70 -3.07 -23.02
CA TRP A 4 -11.35 -1.73 -22.54
C TRP A 4 -11.19 -1.75 -21.02
N PRO A 5 -9.96 -1.78 -20.47
CA PRO A 5 -9.72 -1.91 -19.02
C PRO A 5 -10.46 -0.84 -18.21
N TYR A 6 -10.54 0.38 -18.73
CA TYR A 6 -11.20 1.52 -18.11
C TYR A 6 -12.72 1.33 -17.92
N PHE A 7 -13.38 0.52 -18.75
CA PHE A 7 -14.80 0.18 -18.51
C PHE A 7 -14.97 -0.62 -17.21
N TYR A 8 -14.10 -1.61 -17.00
CA TYR A 8 -14.13 -2.44 -15.79
C TYR A 8 -13.63 -1.68 -14.56
N GLU A 9 -12.65 -0.79 -14.73
CA GLU A 9 -12.17 0.12 -13.69
C GLU A 9 -13.28 1.06 -13.21
N ILE A 10 -13.94 1.80 -14.11
CA ILE A 10 -15.04 2.70 -13.74
C ILE A 10 -16.19 1.93 -13.06
N LYS A 11 -16.54 0.74 -13.57
CA LYS A 11 -17.55 -0.13 -12.93
C LYS A 11 -17.13 -0.53 -11.51
N GLY A 12 -15.87 -0.92 -11.35
CA GLY A 12 -15.28 -1.26 -10.06
C GLY A 12 -15.30 -0.08 -9.09
N GLN A 13 -14.86 1.09 -9.54
CA GLN A 13 -14.89 2.33 -8.78
C GLN A 13 -16.30 2.66 -8.29
N PHE A 14 -17.27 2.66 -9.22
CA PHE A 14 -18.66 2.95 -8.90
C PHE A 14 -19.21 2.02 -7.82
N LEU A 15 -18.95 0.71 -7.94
CA LEU A 15 -19.38 -0.28 -6.94
C LEU A 15 -18.72 -0.02 -5.58
N PHE A 16 -17.43 0.31 -5.57
CA PHE A 16 -16.69 0.61 -4.35
C PHE A 16 -17.23 1.86 -3.65
N GLU A 17 -17.37 2.97 -4.39
CA GLU A 17 -17.89 4.25 -3.87
C GLU A 17 -19.35 4.16 -3.44
N SER A 18 -20.12 3.25 -4.03
CA SER A 18 -21.50 2.92 -3.61
C SER A 18 -21.54 2.04 -2.34
N GLY A 19 -20.40 1.81 -1.68
CA GLY A 19 -20.32 1.02 -0.44
C GLY A 19 -20.32 -0.49 -0.65
N ASN A 20 -20.08 -0.97 -1.87
CA ASN A 20 -20.07 -2.41 -2.21
C ASN A 20 -18.67 -2.90 -2.62
N PRO A 21 -17.67 -2.89 -1.72
CA PRO A 21 -16.29 -3.25 -2.06
C PRO A 21 -16.17 -4.70 -2.56
N ALA A 22 -16.96 -5.64 -2.02
CA ALA A 22 -16.96 -7.03 -2.49
C ALA A 22 -17.41 -7.16 -3.95
N ALA A 23 -18.41 -6.36 -4.37
CA ALA A 23 -18.87 -6.35 -5.75
C ALA A 23 -17.84 -5.69 -6.70
N ALA A 24 -17.05 -4.75 -6.20
CA ALA A 24 -16.01 -4.04 -6.96
C ALA A 24 -14.82 -4.95 -7.34
N VAL A 25 -14.54 -6.01 -6.57
CA VAL A 25 -13.36 -6.87 -6.78
C VAL A 25 -13.37 -7.52 -8.17
N VAL A 26 -14.49 -8.08 -8.61
CA VAL A 26 -14.54 -8.82 -9.90
C VAL A 26 -14.25 -7.90 -11.10
N PRO A 27 -14.91 -6.73 -11.26
CA PRO A 27 -14.53 -5.77 -12.30
C PRO A 27 -13.08 -5.30 -12.19
N LEU A 28 -12.59 -4.98 -10.99
CA LEU A 28 -11.21 -4.49 -10.84
C LEU A 28 -10.17 -5.56 -11.16
N ARG A 29 -10.42 -6.84 -10.87
CA ARG A 29 -9.57 -7.95 -11.33
C ARG A 29 -9.55 -8.06 -12.85
N GLU A 30 -10.69 -7.90 -13.51
CA GLU A 30 -10.75 -7.89 -14.97
C GLU A 30 -9.96 -6.71 -15.55
N ALA A 31 -10.10 -5.53 -14.95
CA ALA A 31 -9.33 -4.35 -15.33
C ALA A 31 -7.81 -4.59 -15.18
N VAL A 32 -7.35 -5.23 -14.09
CA VAL A 32 -5.95 -5.61 -13.90
C VAL A 32 -5.49 -6.65 -14.93
N THR A 33 -6.33 -7.62 -15.29
CA THR A 33 -6.00 -8.60 -16.33
C THR A 33 -5.77 -7.93 -17.69
N LEU A 34 -6.60 -6.96 -18.03
CA LEU A 34 -6.52 -6.20 -19.29
C LEU A 34 -5.41 -5.15 -19.28
N ALA A 35 -5.07 -4.58 -18.12
CA ALA A 35 -4.03 -3.56 -17.95
C ALA A 35 -3.11 -3.89 -16.77
N PRO A 36 -2.27 -4.95 -16.87
CA PRO A 36 -1.48 -5.46 -15.75
C PRO A 36 -0.35 -4.52 -15.30
N ASN A 37 -0.05 -3.47 -16.04
CA ASN A 37 0.97 -2.50 -15.65
C ASN A 37 0.40 -1.18 -15.14
N GLU A 38 -0.92 -1.02 -15.09
CA GLU A 38 -1.58 0.22 -14.70
C GLU A 38 -1.60 0.36 -13.16
N PRO A 39 -0.82 1.27 -12.56
CA PRO A 39 -0.67 1.35 -11.11
C PRO A 39 -1.97 1.73 -10.41
N LEU A 40 -2.72 2.68 -10.97
CA LEU A 40 -3.97 3.16 -10.38
C LEU A 40 -5.00 2.02 -10.25
N ILE A 41 -5.21 1.24 -11.31
CA ILE A 41 -6.15 0.11 -11.30
C ILE A 41 -5.75 -0.92 -10.24
N ARG A 42 -4.45 -1.18 -10.06
CA ARG A 42 -3.94 -2.08 -9.03
C ARG A 42 -4.14 -1.53 -7.62
N VAL A 43 -3.97 -0.23 -7.40
CA VAL A 43 -4.28 0.41 -6.11
C VAL A 43 -5.78 0.30 -5.80
N MET A 44 -6.64 0.55 -6.78
CA MET A 44 -8.10 0.41 -6.62
C MET A 44 -8.49 -1.03 -6.30
N LEU A 45 -7.90 -2.02 -6.98
CA LEU A 45 -8.11 -3.44 -6.65
C LEU A 45 -7.66 -3.73 -5.21
N GLY A 46 -6.46 -3.28 -4.82
CA GLY A 46 -5.97 -3.43 -3.45
C GLY A 46 -6.92 -2.83 -2.42
N GLN A 47 -7.42 -1.63 -2.66
CA GLN A 47 -8.39 -0.95 -1.80
C GLN A 47 -9.72 -1.72 -1.72
N ALA A 48 -10.25 -2.21 -2.84
CA ALA A 48 -11.48 -3.01 -2.86
C ALA A 48 -11.32 -4.33 -2.10
N LEU A 49 -10.20 -5.04 -2.31
CA LEU A 49 -9.86 -6.28 -1.60
C LEU A 49 -9.81 -6.03 -0.08
N LEU A 50 -9.18 -4.95 0.37
CA LEU A 50 -9.18 -4.57 1.78
C LEU A 50 -10.59 -4.16 2.25
N GLY A 51 -11.36 -3.43 1.45
CA GLY A 51 -12.72 -3.03 1.77
C GLY A 51 -13.68 -4.19 2.05
N THR A 52 -13.41 -5.39 1.52
CA THR A 52 -14.21 -6.60 1.82
C THR A 52 -14.11 -7.06 3.27
N ASN A 53 -13.05 -6.66 4.00
CA ASN A 53 -12.69 -7.18 5.32
C ASN A 53 -12.48 -8.70 5.37
N ASP A 54 -12.30 -9.37 4.22
CA ASP A 54 -11.94 -10.79 4.18
C ASP A 54 -10.42 -10.95 4.40
N PRO A 55 -9.98 -11.58 5.51
CA PRO A 55 -8.56 -11.79 5.78
C PRO A 55 -7.86 -12.62 4.69
N LYS A 56 -8.59 -13.46 3.95
CA LYS A 56 -8.03 -14.29 2.87
C LYS A 56 -7.58 -13.46 1.67
N LEU A 57 -8.10 -12.24 1.51
CA LEU A 57 -7.82 -11.36 0.37
C LEU A 57 -6.66 -10.39 0.62
N VAL A 58 -6.14 -10.33 1.85
CA VAL A 58 -5.11 -9.35 2.23
C VAL A 58 -3.79 -9.57 1.48
N ASP A 59 -3.38 -10.83 1.26
CA ASP A 59 -2.12 -11.13 0.54
C ASP A 59 -2.20 -10.74 -0.94
N GLU A 60 -3.37 -10.88 -1.56
CA GLU A 60 -3.62 -10.40 -2.92
C GLU A 60 -3.58 -8.87 -2.99
N ALA A 61 -4.14 -8.19 -1.99
CA ALA A 61 -4.08 -6.74 -1.89
C ALA A 61 -2.63 -6.25 -1.81
N ILE A 62 -1.81 -6.85 -0.94
CA ILE A 62 -0.38 -6.54 -0.82
C ILE A 62 0.34 -6.76 -2.16
N THR A 63 0.06 -7.85 -2.86
CA THR A 63 0.69 -8.16 -4.15
C THR A 63 0.40 -7.09 -5.21
N ASN A 64 -0.87 -6.67 -5.33
CA ASN A 64 -1.25 -5.61 -6.26
C ASN A 64 -0.64 -4.26 -5.87
N LEU A 65 -0.68 -3.89 -4.59
CA LEU A 65 -0.16 -2.63 -4.10
C LEU A 65 1.36 -2.53 -4.24
N ARG A 66 2.11 -3.61 -3.96
CA ARG A 66 3.56 -3.67 -4.21
C ARG A 66 3.88 -3.49 -5.69
N THR A 67 3.09 -4.10 -6.56
CA THR A 67 3.28 -3.96 -8.01
C THR A 67 3.00 -2.53 -8.47
N ALA A 68 1.96 -1.90 -7.95
CA ALA A 68 1.65 -0.50 -8.22
C ALA A 68 2.78 0.43 -7.75
N LEU A 69 3.22 0.29 -6.50
CA LEU A 69 4.26 1.12 -5.89
C LEU A 69 5.65 0.91 -6.50
N ALA A 70 5.90 -0.24 -7.14
CA ALA A 70 7.12 -0.45 -7.91
C ALA A 70 7.13 0.32 -9.25
N ARG A 71 5.97 0.78 -9.72
CA ARG A 71 5.80 1.56 -10.96
C ARG A 71 5.59 3.04 -10.68
N GLU A 72 4.81 3.35 -9.64
CA GLU A 72 4.52 4.70 -9.18
C GLU A 72 4.87 4.78 -7.70
N ASP A 73 6.16 5.03 -7.45
CA ASP A 73 6.74 5.05 -6.11
C ASP A 73 6.42 6.33 -5.33
N SER A 74 5.70 7.29 -5.91
CA SER A 74 5.27 8.53 -5.25
C SER A 74 3.80 8.51 -4.81
N SER A 75 3.11 7.38 -5.01
CA SER A 75 1.68 7.26 -4.68
C SER A 75 1.46 7.16 -3.16
N ALA A 76 1.24 8.30 -2.50
CA ALA A 76 0.87 8.35 -1.10
C ALA A 76 -0.35 7.45 -0.79
N MET A 77 -1.36 7.45 -1.67
CA MET A 77 -2.53 6.59 -1.53
C MET A 77 -2.14 5.10 -1.58
N GLY A 78 -1.29 4.69 -2.52
CA GLY A 78 -0.79 3.31 -2.58
C GLY A 78 -0.10 2.89 -1.27
N TYR A 79 0.71 3.78 -0.70
CA TYR A 79 1.37 3.56 0.58
C TYR A 79 0.39 3.50 1.77
N ARG A 80 -0.65 4.33 1.80
CA ARG A 80 -1.72 4.22 2.80
C ARG A 80 -2.41 2.87 2.75
N GLN A 81 -2.74 2.39 1.55
CA GLN A 81 -3.40 1.10 1.39
C GLN A 81 -2.49 -0.07 1.79
N ILE A 82 -1.20 -0.05 1.41
CA ILE A 82 -0.29 -1.16 1.76
C ILE A 82 0.05 -1.16 3.26
N ALA A 83 0.12 0.01 3.90
CA ALA A 83 0.24 0.12 5.35
C ALA A 83 -0.95 -0.54 6.06
N ALA A 84 -2.18 -0.27 5.60
CA ALA A 84 -3.38 -0.90 6.14
C ALA A 84 -3.39 -2.42 5.92
N ALA A 85 -2.91 -2.89 4.76
CA ALA A 85 -2.80 -4.31 4.47
C ALA A 85 -1.81 -5.02 5.42
N TYR A 86 -0.64 -4.43 5.65
CA TYR A 86 0.34 -4.97 6.60
C TYR A 86 -0.15 -4.92 8.05
N ALA A 87 -0.87 -3.87 8.45
CA ALA A 87 -1.48 -3.82 9.77
C ALA A 87 -2.45 -5.00 10.00
N ARG A 88 -3.29 -5.32 9.00
CA ARG A 88 -4.16 -6.51 9.05
C ARG A 88 -3.39 -7.82 9.14
N LYS A 89 -2.27 -7.94 8.43
CA LYS A 89 -1.38 -9.12 8.55
C LYS A 89 -0.78 -9.23 9.95
N ALA A 90 -0.40 -8.10 10.55
CA ALA A 90 0.11 -8.07 11.93
C ALA A 90 -0.96 -8.51 12.94
N ASP A 91 -2.19 -8.03 12.78
CA ASP A 91 -3.30 -8.37 13.67
C ASP A 91 -3.69 -9.85 13.59
N ALA A 92 -3.63 -10.43 12.39
CA ALA A 92 -3.91 -11.85 12.17
C ALA A 92 -2.74 -12.78 12.57
N ALA A 93 -1.52 -12.25 12.70
CA ALA A 93 -0.32 -13.05 12.94
C ALA A 93 -0.28 -13.62 14.36
N GLN A 94 -0.25 -14.95 14.46
CA GLN A 94 -0.14 -15.67 15.74
C GLN A 94 1.27 -15.64 16.31
N ALA A 95 2.29 -15.68 15.45
CA ALA A 95 3.68 -15.64 15.87
C ALA A 95 4.12 -14.20 16.14
N ALA A 96 4.66 -13.94 17.34
CA ALA A 96 5.13 -12.61 17.73
C ALA A 96 6.18 -12.04 16.76
N GLY A 97 7.05 -12.89 16.20
CA GLY A 97 8.03 -12.49 15.19
C GLY A 97 7.38 -11.99 13.90
N ALA A 98 6.39 -12.74 13.38
CA ALA A 98 5.65 -12.35 12.18
C ALA A 98 4.84 -11.06 12.41
N LYS A 99 4.19 -10.95 13.58
CA LYS A 99 3.49 -9.72 13.97
C LYS A 99 4.42 -8.51 13.97
N LYS A 100 5.59 -8.62 14.62
CA LYS A 100 6.60 -7.54 14.64
C LYS A 100 7.05 -7.15 13.23
N GLN A 101 7.31 -8.13 12.38
CA GLN A 101 7.72 -7.88 10.99
C GLN A 101 6.63 -7.13 10.20
N PHE A 102 5.37 -7.57 10.28
CA PHE A 102 4.28 -6.88 9.59
C PHE A 102 3.99 -5.49 10.16
N MET A 103 4.12 -5.29 11.48
CA MET A 103 4.00 -3.96 12.07
C MET A 103 5.10 -3.02 11.56
N ALA A 104 6.35 -3.48 11.50
CA ALA A 104 7.44 -2.68 10.95
C ALA A 104 7.21 -2.32 9.47
N GLN A 105 6.67 -3.23 8.66
CA GLN A 105 6.28 -2.96 7.28
C GLN A 105 5.13 -1.95 7.18
N ALA A 106 4.14 -2.03 8.08
CA ALA A 106 3.04 -1.07 8.13
C ALA A 106 3.52 0.34 8.53
N GLU A 107 4.46 0.43 9.47
CA GLU A 107 5.09 1.68 9.89
C GLU A 107 5.94 2.28 8.77
N LEU A 108 6.72 1.47 8.05
CA LEU A 108 7.51 1.93 6.90
C LEU A 108 6.60 2.50 5.80
N ALA A 109 5.57 1.76 5.42
CA ALA A 109 4.62 2.22 4.41
C ALA A 109 3.87 3.48 4.87
N SER A 110 3.57 3.61 6.16
CA SER A 110 3.00 4.84 6.71
C SER A 110 3.99 6.00 6.63
N ALA A 111 5.28 5.75 6.88
CA ALA A 111 6.33 6.75 6.73
C ALA A 111 6.45 7.23 5.28
N GLU A 112 6.48 6.31 4.32
CA GLU A 112 6.48 6.61 2.88
C GLU A 112 5.23 7.42 2.49
N ALA A 113 4.03 7.05 2.98
CA ALA A 113 2.81 7.82 2.73
C ALA A 113 2.93 9.27 3.23
N TYR A 114 3.33 9.48 4.50
CA TYR A 114 3.51 10.82 5.06
C TYR A 114 4.60 11.60 4.34
N PHE A 115 5.66 10.93 3.87
CA PHE A 115 6.74 11.56 3.12
C PHE A 115 6.23 12.15 1.81
N TYR A 116 5.52 11.36 1.00
CA TYR A 116 4.93 11.83 -0.26
C TYR A 116 3.77 12.80 -0.08
N GLU A 117 3.13 12.84 1.10
CA GLU A 117 2.17 13.88 1.49
C GLU A 117 2.84 15.18 1.99
N GLY A 118 4.18 15.22 2.07
CA GLY A 118 4.92 16.38 2.59
C GLY A 118 4.87 16.54 4.12
N GLN A 119 4.29 15.58 4.84
CA GLN A 119 4.17 15.57 6.30
C GLN A 119 5.45 15.01 6.94
N LEU A 120 6.59 15.64 6.68
CA LEU A 120 7.93 15.12 7.02
C LEU A 120 8.11 14.78 8.49
N ARG A 121 7.53 15.55 9.41
CA ARG A 121 7.59 15.23 10.85
C ARG A 121 6.98 13.85 11.15
N LEU A 122 5.77 13.60 10.63
CA LEU A 122 5.08 12.33 10.82
C LEU A 122 5.79 11.19 10.06
N ALA A 123 6.34 11.48 8.88
CA ALA A 123 7.16 10.53 8.15
C ALA A 123 8.35 10.05 8.98
N LYS A 124 9.11 10.98 9.57
CA LYS A 124 10.26 10.66 10.44
C LYS A 124 9.84 9.90 11.70
N GLU A 125 8.72 10.25 12.33
CA GLU A 125 8.21 9.52 13.49
C GLU A 125 7.88 8.05 13.17
N GLN A 126 7.21 7.80 12.03
CA GLN A 126 6.91 6.45 11.58
C GLN A 126 8.17 5.69 11.15
N ALA A 127 9.06 6.34 10.40
CA ALA A 127 10.32 5.74 9.94
C ALA A 127 11.21 5.31 11.11
N LYS A 128 11.25 6.09 12.21
CA LYS A 128 11.98 5.74 13.43
C LYS A 128 11.49 4.42 14.03
N ARG A 129 10.16 4.23 14.11
CA ARG A 129 9.57 2.99 14.62
C ARG A 129 9.84 1.82 13.68
N ALA A 130 9.61 2.03 12.38
CA ALA A 130 9.85 1.03 11.35
C ALA A 130 11.30 0.53 11.37
N LYS A 131 12.28 1.45 11.42
CA LYS A 131 13.71 1.14 11.46
C LYS A 131 14.07 0.24 12.64
N ALA A 132 13.56 0.53 13.84
CA ALA A 132 13.75 -0.29 15.04
C ALA A 132 13.12 -1.70 14.94
N GLY A 133 12.18 -1.88 14.01
CA GLY A 133 11.52 -3.15 13.72
C GLY A 133 12.29 -4.05 12.74
N PHE A 134 13.24 -3.50 11.98
CA PHE A 134 14.00 -4.22 10.96
C PHE A 134 15.40 -4.61 11.41
N VAL A 135 15.97 -5.59 10.71
CA VAL A 135 17.40 -5.93 10.85
C VAL A 135 18.22 -4.89 10.11
N ASP A 136 19.29 -4.42 10.75
CA ASP A 136 20.21 -3.41 10.19
C ASP A 136 20.72 -3.81 8.80
N GLY A 137 20.75 -2.85 7.88
CA GLY A 137 21.21 -3.04 6.50
C GLY A 137 20.23 -3.77 5.58
N THR A 138 19.08 -4.24 6.06
CA THR A 138 18.04 -4.75 5.15
C THR A 138 17.44 -3.63 4.29
N PRO A 139 16.89 -3.92 3.10
CA PRO A 139 16.32 -2.89 2.23
C PRO A 139 15.25 -2.02 2.92
N SER A 140 14.39 -2.63 3.76
CA SER A 140 13.38 -1.90 4.52
C SER A 140 13.99 -1.01 5.62
N TRP A 141 15.09 -1.44 6.23
CA TRP A 141 15.84 -0.62 7.18
C TRP A 141 16.46 0.61 6.50
N ILE A 142 17.07 0.42 5.32
CA ILE A 142 17.72 1.50 4.55
C ILE A 142 16.68 2.54 4.15
N LYS A 143 15.53 2.12 3.61
CA LYS A 143 14.43 3.04 3.29
C LYS A 143 13.96 3.87 4.48
N ALA A 144 13.81 3.23 5.64
CA ALA A 144 13.43 3.94 6.86
C ALA A 144 14.51 4.94 7.29
N ASP A 145 15.79 4.58 7.14
CA ASP A 145 16.91 5.46 7.44
C ASP A 145 16.97 6.66 6.48
N ASP A 146 16.74 6.45 5.19
CA ASP A 146 16.70 7.52 4.18
C ASP A 146 15.64 8.58 4.52
N ILE A 147 14.44 8.15 4.95
CA ILE A 147 13.37 9.07 5.38
C ILE A 147 13.79 9.86 6.64
N LEU A 148 14.51 9.23 7.57
CA LEU A 148 14.99 9.89 8.79
C LEU A 148 16.06 10.93 8.48
N ALA A 149 16.99 10.57 7.61
CA ALA A 149 18.11 11.39 7.17
C ALA A 149 17.70 12.51 6.21
N PHE A 150 16.52 12.42 5.59
CA PHE A 150 16.05 13.43 4.65
C PHE A 150 15.95 14.83 5.28
N GLU A 151 16.58 15.82 4.64
CA GLU A 151 16.48 17.23 4.98
C GLU A 151 15.93 18.01 3.78
N VAL A 152 15.08 19.00 4.04
CA VAL A 152 14.57 19.87 2.98
C VAL A 152 15.74 20.70 2.45
N PRO A 153 16.00 20.73 1.13
CA PRO A 153 17.07 21.55 0.57
C PRO A 153 16.90 23.02 0.98
N SER A 154 17.93 23.60 1.59
CA SER A 154 17.98 25.03 1.88
C SER A 154 18.16 25.79 0.56
N THR A 155 17.16 26.54 0.12
CA THR A 155 17.35 27.52 -0.94
C THR A 155 18.12 28.71 -0.38
N ASN A 156 19.38 28.88 -0.78
CA ASN A 156 20.16 30.10 -0.55
C ASN A 156 19.68 31.23 -1.49
#